data_AF-A0A832I086-F1
#
_entry.id   AF-A0A832I086-F1
#
_cell.length_a   1.000
_cell.length_b   1.000
_cell.length_c   1.000
_cell.angle_alpha   90.00
_cell.angle_beta   90.00
_cell.angle_gamma   90.00
#
_symmetry.space_group_name_H-M   'P 1'
#
loop_
_entity.id
_entity.type
_entity.pdbx_description
1 polymer ?
#
loop_
_entity_poly.entity_id
_entity_poly.type
_entity_poly.pdbx_seq_one_letter_code
_entity_poly.pdbx_strand_id
1 'polypeptide(L)'
;MQMREGELLKTKVDVIFEVKGLVHPSGRVIAFPRFIPESHGNRIHGKSVYKKIYSISERFKFLEQNFPQYIVYDPVFDEKLCEVPLED
;
A
#
# COMPACT_ATOMS: atom_id res chain seq x y z
N MET A 1 -1.34 -16.99 4.84
CA MET A 1 -1.42 -16.03 5.97
C MET A 1 -2.60 -15.12 5.68
N GLN A 2 -3.52 -14.93 6.62
CA GLN A 2 -4.64 -13.99 6.42
C GLN A 2 -4.22 -12.64 7.00
N MET A 3 -3.99 -11.68 6.12
CA MET A 3 -3.64 -10.31 6.50
C MET A 3 -4.84 -9.67 7.21
N ARG A 4 -4.57 -8.92 8.28
CA ARG A 4 -5.63 -8.24 9.05
C ARG A 4 -5.72 -6.79 8.67
N GLU A 5 -6.93 -6.22 8.69
CA GLU A 5 -7.09 -4.78 8.48
C GLU A 5 -6.24 -3.97 9.47
N GLY A 6 -5.54 -2.96 8.94
CA GLY A 6 -4.61 -2.13 9.73
C GLY A 6 -3.20 -2.73 9.89
N GLU A 7 -2.97 -3.97 9.47
CA GLU A 7 -1.63 -4.55 9.41
C GLU A 7 -0.76 -3.79 8.40
N LEU A 8 0.54 -3.71 8.69
CA LEU A 8 1.51 -2.96 7.89
C LEU A 8 2.41 -3.90 7.10
N LEU A 9 2.50 -3.66 5.80
CA LEU A 9 3.29 -4.40 4.83
C LEU A 9 4.44 -3.54 4.35
N LYS A 10 5.68 -3.95 4.62
CA LYS A 10 6.86 -3.26 4.08
C LYS A 10 7.32 -3.97 2.80
N THR A 11 7.37 -3.24 1.70
CA THR A 11 7.88 -3.74 0.41
C THR A 11 9.41 -3.71 0.35
N LYS A 12 10.00 -4.43 -0.62
CA LYS A 12 11.46 -4.44 -0.87
C LYS A 12 12.03 -3.05 -1.22
N VAL A 13 11.19 -2.16 -1.73
CA VAL A 13 11.53 -0.78 -2.07
C VAL A 13 11.19 0.21 -0.95
N ASP A 14 11.17 -0.29 0.29
CA ASP A 14 11.00 0.46 1.53
C ASP A 14 9.65 1.19 1.71
N VAL A 15 8.68 1.07 0.80
CA VAL A 15 7.32 1.62 0.99
C VAL A 15 6.52 0.76 1.95
N ILE A 16 5.81 1.40 2.89
CA ILE A 16 4.92 0.72 3.83
C ILE A 16 3.47 0.93 3.41
N PHE A 17 2.77 -0.18 3.19
CA PHE A 17 1.37 -0.27 2.88
C PHE A 17 0.58 -0.64 4.14
N GLU A 18 -0.66 -0.17 4.24
CA GLU A 18 -1.62 -0.51 5.28
C GLU A 18 -2.75 -1.33 4.67
N VAL A 19 -2.98 -2.53 5.21
CA VAL A 19 -4.03 -3.45 4.76
C VAL A 19 -5.41 -2.84 5.01
N LYS A 20 -6.30 -2.97 4.03
CA LYS A 20 -7.68 -2.47 4.07
C LYS A 20 -8.68 -3.55 3.68
N GLY A 21 -9.80 -3.55 4.39
CA GLY A 21 -10.85 -4.55 4.20
C GLY A 21 -10.53 -5.90 4.85
N LEU A 22 -11.51 -6.80 4.81
CA LEU A 22 -11.48 -8.10 5.47
C LEU A 22 -11.37 -9.28 4.48
N VAL A 23 -11.57 -8.99 3.19
CA VAL A 23 -11.56 -9.97 2.10
C VAL A 23 -10.45 -9.56 1.14
N HIS A 24 -9.66 -10.53 0.68
CA HIS A 24 -8.54 -10.29 -0.21
C HIS A 24 -8.53 -11.29 -1.37
N PRO A 25 -8.11 -10.89 -2.57
CA PRO A 25 -7.92 -11.82 -3.69
C PRO A 25 -6.86 -12.88 -3.38
N SER A 26 -6.95 -14.03 -4.05
CA SER A 26 -5.97 -15.11 -3.85
C SER A 26 -4.56 -14.66 -4.23
N GLY A 27 -3.60 -14.86 -3.33
CA GLY A 27 -2.18 -14.49 -3.54
C GLY A 27 -1.88 -12.99 -3.43
N ARG A 28 -2.89 -12.16 -3.15
CA ARG A 28 -2.76 -10.71 -3.04
C ARG A 28 -3.43 -10.19 -1.77
N VAL A 29 -3.15 -8.94 -1.44
CA VAL A 29 -3.77 -8.24 -0.32
C VAL A 29 -4.18 -6.85 -0.77
N ILE A 30 -5.39 -6.45 -0.39
CA ILE A 30 -5.84 -5.08 -0.59
C ILE A 30 -5.14 -4.20 0.45
N ALA A 31 -4.23 -3.36 0.00
CA ALA A 31 -3.44 -2.52 0.88
C ALA A 31 -3.03 -1.24 0.16
N PHE A 32 -3.03 -0.12 0.85
CA PHE A 32 -2.69 1.18 0.26
C PHE A 32 -1.41 1.76 0.88
N PRO A 33 -0.62 2.53 0.12
CA PRO A 33 0.57 3.16 0.65
C PRO A 33 0.19 4.08 1.81
N ARG A 34 0.94 3.97 2.91
CA ARG A 34 0.70 4.70 4.15
C ARG A 34 1.90 5.51 4.58
N PHE A 35 3.09 4.93 4.45
CA PHE A 35 4.36 5.62 4.65
C PHE A 35 5.24 5.44 3.42
N ILE A 36 5.61 6.55 2.81
CA ILE A 36 6.48 6.60 1.62
C ILE A 36 7.84 7.16 2.02
N PRO A 37 8.96 6.62 1.51
CA PRO A 37 10.28 7.16 1.79
C PRO A 37 10.35 8.63 1.38
N GLU A 38 10.77 9.50 2.30
CA GLU A 38 10.95 10.93 2.05
C GLU A 38 12.08 11.46 2.92
N SER A 39 13.12 12.03 2.30
CA SER A 39 14.33 12.49 3.00
C SER A 39 14.06 13.59 4.04
N HIS A 40 12.98 14.35 3.87
CA HIS A 40 12.56 15.44 4.75
C HIS A 40 11.27 15.08 5.52
N GLY A 41 10.92 13.80 5.56
CA GLY A 41 9.75 13.31 6.28
C GLY A 41 9.90 13.45 7.79
N ASN A 42 8.77 13.37 8.50
CA ASN A 42 8.70 13.51 9.96
C ASN A 42 8.53 12.18 10.70
N ARG A 43 8.61 11.05 9.98
CA ARG A 43 8.53 9.70 10.55
C ARG A 43 9.84 8.97 10.34
N ILE A 44 10.28 8.25 11.36
CA ILE A 44 11.53 7.48 11.32
C ILE A 44 11.19 6.03 11.66
N HIS A 45 11.68 5.09 10.86
CA HIS A 45 11.61 3.67 11.16
C HIS A 45 12.95 3.01 10.81
N GLY A 46 13.71 2.63 11.85
CA GLY A 46 15.09 2.18 11.69
C GLY A 46 15.98 3.29 11.12
N LYS A 47 16.58 3.04 9.95
CA LYS A 47 17.44 4.00 9.23
C LYS A 47 16.69 4.82 8.16
N SER A 48 15.42 4.51 7.91
CA SER A 48 14.64 5.13 6.82
C SER A 48 13.73 6.24 7.36
N VAL A 49 13.67 7.35 6.61
CA VAL A 49 12.81 8.50 6.89
C VAL A 49 11.62 8.48 5.95
N TYR A 50 10.45 8.80 6.50
CA TYR A 50 9.16 8.59 5.86
C TYR A 50 8.26 9.81 5.98
N LYS A 51 7.42 9.99 4.96
CA LYS A 51 6.21 10.80 5.02
C LYS A 51 4.98 9.91 5.15
N LYS A 52 4.08 10.29 6.03
CA LYS A 52 2.76 9.68 6.10
C LYS A 52 1.82 10.35 5.11
N ILE A 53 1.19 9.56 4.23
CA ILE A 53 0.17 10.05 3.30
C ILE A 53 -1.23 9.74 3.84
N TYR A 54 -2.12 10.72 3.73
CA TYR A 54 -3.43 10.67 4.37
C TYR A 54 -4.55 10.46 3.37
N SER A 55 -4.61 11.33 2.36
CA SER A 55 -5.73 11.37 1.42
C SER A 55 -5.69 10.20 0.44
N ILE A 56 -6.86 9.81 -0.01
CA ILE A 56 -6.99 8.76 -1.04
C ILE A 56 -6.36 9.20 -2.36
N SER A 57 -6.48 10.48 -2.71
CA SER A 57 -5.90 11.05 -3.93
C SER A 57 -4.37 11.03 -3.93
N GLU A 58 -3.71 11.32 -2.80
CA GLU A 58 -2.26 11.20 -2.68
C GLU A 58 -1.80 9.74 -2.82
N ARG A 59 -2.56 8.80 -2.27
CA ARG A 59 -2.25 7.36 -2.39
C ARG A 59 -2.31 6.92 -3.85
N PHE A 60 -3.37 7.24 -4.56
CA PHE A 60 -3.49 6.89 -5.98
C PHE A 60 -2.44 7.59 -6.83
N LYS A 61 -2.19 8.88 -6.62
CA LYS A 61 -1.11 9.59 -7.32
C LYS A 61 0.25 8.91 -7.12
N PHE A 62 0.56 8.49 -5.90
CA PHE A 62 1.79 7.76 -5.62
C PHE A 62 1.83 6.40 -6.30
N LEU A 63 0.72 5.65 -6.27
CA LEU A 63 0.59 4.35 -6.95
C LEU A 63 0.76 4.48 -8.46
N GLU A 64 0.08 5.42 -9.10
CA GLU A 64 0.18 5.66 -10.55
C GLU A 64 1.62 5.96 -10.99
N GLN A 65 2.39 6.64 -10.15
CA GLN A 65 3.77 7.03 -10.44
C GLN A 65 4.79 5.92 -10.19
N ASN A 66 4.57 5.06 -9.19
CA ASN A 66 5.60 4.14 -8.68
C ASN A 66 5.21 2.66 -8.79
N PHE A 67 3.93 2.34 -8.69
CA PHE A 67 3.38 0.98 -8.70
C PHE A 67 2.07 0.91 -9.51
N PRO A 68 2.04 1.38 -10.77
CA PRO A 68 0.80 1.37 -11.56
C PRO A 68 0.23 -0.05 -11.73
N GLN A 69 1.10 -1.07 -11.68
CA GLN A 69 0.71 -2.48 -11.76
C GLN A 69 -0.12 -2.99 -10.55
N TYR A 70 -0.14 -2.27 -9.43
CA TYR A 70 -0.97 -2.62 -8.26
C TYR A 70 -2.36 -2.01 -8.32
N ILE A 71 -2.62 -1.10 -9.26
CA ILE A 71 -3.96 -0.54 -9.46
C ILE A 71 -4.75 -1.48 -10.35
N VAL A 72 -5.68 -2.21 -9.76
CA VAL A 72 -6.49 -3.24 -10.42
C VAL A 72 -7.96 -2.90 -10.24
N TYR A 73 -8.77 -3.11 -11.28
CA TYR A 73 -10.22 -3.07 -11.11
C TYR A 73 -10.68 -4.42 -10.55
N ASP A 74 -11.21 -4.39 -9.33
CA ASP A 74 -11.70 -5.57 -8.63
C ASP A 74 -13.20 -5.78 -8.99
N PRO A 75 -13.58 -6.91 -9.60
CA PRO A 75 -14.94 -7.15 -10.04
C PRO A 75 -15.92 -7.50 -8.92
N VAL A 76 -15.42 -7.83 -7.72
CA VAL A 76 -16.26 -8.11 -6.53
C VAL A 76 -16.67 -6.81 -5.88
N PHE A 77 -15.76 -5.83 -5.80
CA PHE A 77 -16.05 -4.52 -5.23
C PHE A 77 -16.54 -3.49 -6.26
N ASP A 78 -16.44 -3.79 -7.55
CA ASP A 78 -16.77 -2.86 -8.66
C ASP A 78 -16.00 -1.53 -8.56
N GLU A 79 -14.74 -1.59 -8.13
CA GLU A 79 -13.90 -0.41 -7.91
C GLU A 79 -12.43 -0.67 -8.25
N LYS A 80 -11.67 0.41 -8.49
CA LYS A 80 -10.22 0.34 -8.59
C LYS A 80 -9.60 0.24 -7.21
N LEU A 81 -8.96 -0.89 -6.92
CA LEU A 81 -8.29 -1.16 -5.66
C LEU A 81 -6.77 -1.25 -5.86
N CYS A 82 -6.06 -1.19 -4.74
CA CYS A 82 -4.62 -1.43 -4.70
C CYS A 82 -4.37 -2.86 -4.20
N GLU A 83 -4.07 -3.76 -5.13
CA GLU A 83 -3.77 -5.16 -4.85
C GLU A 83 -2.26 -5.41 -4.85
N VAL A 84 -1.71 -5.69 -3.67
CA VAL A 84 -0.28 -5.94 -3.49
C VAL A 84 -0.04 -7.47 -3.46
N PRO A 85 0.90 -8.02 -4.25
CA PRO A 85 1.28 -9.43 -4.17
C PRO A 85 1.89 -9.78 -2.81
N LEU A 86 1.57 -10.97 -2.28
CA LEU A 86 2.15 -11.45 -1.02
C LEU A 86 3.59 -11.96 -1.18
N GLU A 87 3.94 -12.39 -2.39
CA GLU A 87 5.28 -12.87 -2.76
C GLU A 87 5.82 -11.94 -3.85
N ASP A 88 6.65 -10.96 -3.44
CA ASP A 88 7.28 -10.01 -4.37
C ASP A 88 8.71 -9.68 -3.96
#